data_AF-A0A439R787-F1
#
_entry.id   AF-A0A439R787-F1
#
_cell.length_a   1.000
_cell.length_b   1.000
_cell.length_c   1.000
_cell.angle_alpha   90.00
_cell.angle_beta   90.00
_cell.angle_gamma   90.00
#
_symmetry.space_group_name_H-M   'P 1'
#
loop_
_entity.id
_entity.type
_entity.pdbx_description
1 polymer ?
#
loop_
_entity_poly.entity_id
_entity_poly.type
_entity_poly.pdbx_seq_one_letter_code
_entity_poly.pdbx_strand_id
1 'polypeptide(L)'
;SEHYSTALLEKLVHGSGRLPPNQHYIEITISRGLSYEVFSHPSLLGWDTMPAMVSQGFGETWCLERRSAILLVPSVVARLDCNVLINPAHPEFSKIHTSLHQPVYWDRRLFGA
;
A
#
# COMPACT_ATOMS: atom_id res chain seq x y z
N SER A 1 0.40 2.01 -3.55
CA SER A 1 0.74 0.81 -4.35
C SER A 1 1.71 1.22 -5.43
N GLU A 2 2.46 0.26 -6.00
CA GLU A 2 3.40 0.56 -7.10
C GLU A 2 2.70 1.08 -8.35
N HIS A 3 1.47 0.62 -8.60
CA HIS A 3 0.65 1.07 -9.72
C HIS A 3 -0.62 1.77 -9.26
N TYR A 4 -1.04 2.78 -10.03
CA TYR A 4 -2.27 3.54 -9.79
C TYR A 4 -3.51 2.63 -9.84
N SER A 5 -3.59 1.73 -10.82
CA SER A 5 -4.67 0.74 -10.95
C SER A 5 -4.82 -0.12 -9.70
N THR A 6 -3.72 -0.61 -9.14
CA THR A 6 -3.72 -1.41 -7.90
C THR A 6 -4.23 -0.58 -6.73
N ALA A 7 -3.78 0.67 -6.59
CA ALA A 7 -4.26 1.56 -5.54
C ALA A 7 -5.78 1.80 -5.63
N LEU A 8 -6.33 1.92 -6.85
CA LEU A 8 -7.76 2.01 -7.08
C LEU A 8 -8.49 0.72 -6.69
N LEU A 9 -7.98 -0.45 -7.11
CA LEU A 9 -8.58 -1.75 -6.77
C LEU A 9 -8.62 -1.99 -5.27
N GLU A 10 -7.53 -1.67 -4.56
CA GLU A 10 -7.48 -1.76 -3.09
C GLU A 10 -8.57 -0.92 -2.43
N LYS A 11 -8.79 0.33 -2.90
CA LYS A 11 -9.87 1.17 -2.37
C LYS A 11 -11.26 0.62 -2.68
N LEU A 12 -11.48 0.07 -3.86
CA LEU A 12 -12.76 -0.52 -4.25
C LEU A 12 -13.13 -1.73 -3.39
N VAL A 13 -12.18 -2.66 -3.19
CA VAL A 13 -12.40 -3.87 -2.39
C VAL A 13 -12.65 -3.52 -0.92
N HIS A 14 -11.83 -2.64 -0.34
CA HIS A 14 -12.00 -2.24 1.07
C HIS A 14 -13.28 -1.43 1.31
N GLY A 15 -13.75 -0.66 0.32
CA GLY A 15 -15.01 0.07 0.41
C GLY A 15 -16.25 -0.81 0.23
N SER A 16 -16.11 -2.12 0.01
CA SER A 16 -17.22 -3.01 -0.37
C SER A 16 -18.03 -2.45 -1.56
N GLY A 17 -17.34 -1.83 -2.53
CA GLY A 17 -17.95 -1.17 -3.69
C GLY A 17 -18.57 0.22 -3.39
N ARG A 18 -18.53 0.73 -2.16
CA ARG A 18 -18.96 2.10 -1.84
C ARG A 18 -17.75 2.96 -1.53
N LEU A 19 -17.42 3.87 -2.44
CA LEU A 19 -16.33 4.81 -2.21
C LEU A 19 -16.85 6.13 -1.64
N PRO A 20 -16.16 6.73 -0.65
CA PRO A 20 -16.47 8.08 -0.22
C PRO A 20 -16.29 9.06 -1.39
N PRO A 21 -17.12 10.11 -1.51
CA PRO A 21 -16.94 11.14 -2.54
C PRO A 21 -15.58 11.84 -2.40
N ASN A 22 -15.15 12.53 -3.46
CA ASN A 22 -13.94 13.36 -3.47
C ASN A 22 -12.65 12.58 -3.17
N GLN A 23 -12.52 11.35 -3.69
CA GLN A 23 -11.24 10.64 -3.65
C GLN A 23 -10.20 11.38 -4.48
N HIS A 24 -8.99 11.46 -3.93
CA HIS A 24 -7.83 11.99 -4.61
C HIS A 24 -6.68 11.01 -4.51
N TYR A 25 -5.77 11.05 -5.47
CA TYR A 25 -4.50 10.35 -5.41
C TYR A 25 -3.36 11.36 -5.28
N ILE A 26 -2.25 10.87 -4.74
CA ILE A 26 -0.94 11.54 -4.79
C ILE A 26 0.04 10.56 -5.41
N GLU A 27 1.07 11.10 -6.04
CA GLU A 27 2.25 10.34 -6.42
C GLU A 27 3.28 10.47 -5.31
N ILE A 28 3.86 9.34 -4.91
CA ILE A 28 4.94 9.31 -3.92
C ILE A 28 6.21 8.97 -4.66
N THR A 29 7.16 9.90 -4.66
CA THR A 29 8.48 9.72 -5.25
C THR A 29 9.45 9.21 -4.19
N ILE A 30 9.92 7.99 -4.40
CA ILE A 30 10.92 7.32 -3.55
C ILE A 30 12.29 7.51 -4.20
N SER A 31 13.14 8.33 -3.59
CA SER A 31 14.50 8.57 -4.07
C SER A 31 15.35 7.30 -4.05
N ARG A 32 16.31 7.20 -4.98
CA ARG A 32 17.29 6.10 -4.98
C ARG A 32 18.11 6.12 -3.68
N GLY A 33 18.43 4.94 -3.16
CA GLY A 33 19.26 4.78 -1.96
C GLY A 33 18.50 4.79 -0.63
N LEU A 34 17.16 4.91 -0.65
CA LEU A 34 16.32 4.65 0.52
C LEU A 34 16.42 3.18 0.93
N SER A 35 16.51 2.92 2.24
CA SER A 35 16.43 1.56 2.77
C SER A 35 15.06 0.95 2.48
N TYR A 36 15.06 -0.29 1.99
CA TYR A 36 13.84 -1.03 1.73
C TYR A 36 13.98 -2.50 2.13
N GLU A 37 12.85 -3.10 2.49
CA GLU A 37 12.71 -4.53 2.69
C GLU A 37 11.65 -5.06 1.71
N VAL A 38 11.82 -6.29 1.24
CA VAL A 38 10.84 -6.98 0.40
C VAL A 38 10.29 -8.16 1.17
N PHE A 39 9.00 -8.13 1.47
CA PHE A 39 8.31 -9.27 2.04
C PHE A 39 8.21 -10.38 0.99
N SER A 40 8.70 -11.57 1.36
CA SER A 40 8.67 -12.75 0.50
C SER A 40 7.53 -13.67 0.94
N HIS A 41 6.61 -14.03 0.04
CA HIS A 41 5.48 -14.94 0.32
C HIS A 41 5.83 -16.24 1.07
N PRO A 42 6.91 -16.99 0.73
CA PRO A 42 7.28 -18.19 1.49
C PRO A 42 7.74 -17.92 2.93
N SER A 43 7.93 -16.65 3.33
CA SER A 43 8.39 -16.31 4.67
C SER A 43 7.30 -16.33 5.74
N LEU A 44 6.00 -16.31 5.37
CA LEU A 44 4.92 -16.21 6.36
C LEU A 44 3.61 -16.84 5.87
N LEU A 45 3.31 -18.06 6.34
CA LEU A 45 2.05 -18.75 6.05
C LEU A 45 0.85 -17.97 6.60
N GLY A 46 -0.20 -17.82 5.79
CA GLY A 46 -1.45 -17.18 6.21
C GLY A 46 -1.47 -15.64 6.13
N TRP A 47 -0.45 -15.02 5.53
CA TRP A 47 -0.38 -13.56 5.39
C TRP A 47 -1.57 -12.94 4.62
N ASP A 48 -2.17 -13.69 3.69
CA ASP A 48 -3.30 -13.28 2.83
C ASP A 48 -4.68 -13.70 3.38
N THR A 49 -4.75 -14.11 4.65
CA THR A 49 -6.00 -14.55 5.28
C THR A 49 -6.74 -13.41 5.99
N MET A 50 -8.05 -13.59 6.14
CA MET A 50 -8.91 -12.75 6.96
C MET A 50 -9.35 -13.56 8.20
N PRO A 51 -9.24 -13.02 9.43
CA PRO A 51 -8.69 -11.70 9.78
C PRO A 51 -7.17 -11.62 9.58
N ALA A 52 -6.67 -10.42 9.23
CA ALA A 52 -5.28 -10.16 8.83
C ALA A 52 -4.26 -10.15 9.99
N MET A 53 -4.40 -11.06 10.96
CA MET A 53 -3.57 -11.09 12.17
C MET A 53 -2.08 -11.30 11.86
N VAL A 54 -1.80 -12.17 10.90
CA VAL A 54 -0.43 -12.58 10.53
C VAL A 54 0.32 -11.42 9.86
N SER A 55 -0.28 -10.81 8.84
CA SER A 55 0.31 -9.67 8.13
C SER A 55 0.37 -8.41 8.99
N GLN A 56 -0.61 -8.21 9.89
CA GLN A 56 -0.59 -7.13 10.87
C GLN A 56 0.60 -7.24 11.82
N GLY A 57 0.80 -8.40 12.45
CA GLY A 57 1.91 -8.58 13.40
C GLY A 57 3.28 -8.39 12.77
N PHE A 58 3.46 -8.87 11.53
CA PHE A 58 4.68 -8.63 10.76
C PHE A 58 4.90 -7.12 10.48
N GLY A 59 3.87 -6.43 9.98
CA GLY A 59 3.94 -5.00 9.69
C GLY A 59 4.17 -4.13 10.93
N GLU A 60 3.55 -4.49 12.05
CA GLU A 60 3.75 -3.82 13.35
C GLU A 60 5.20 -3.96 13.83
N THR A 61 5.73 -5.19 13.83
CA THR A 61 7.11 -5.46 14.23
C THR A 61 8.10 -4.68 13.35
N TRP A 62 7.91 -4.75 12.02
CA TRP A 62 8.72 -3.99 11.08
C TRP A 62 8.71 -2.48 11.34
N CYS A 63 7.53 -1.92 11.63
CA CYS A 63 7.34 -0.50 11.86
C CYS A 63 8.03 -0.06 13.18
N LEU A 64 7.80 -0.81 14.26
CA LEU A 64 8.33 -0.52 15.60
C LEU A 64 9.87 -0.61 15.64
N GLU A 65 10.43 -1.63 15.00
CA GLU A 65 11.88 -1.83 14.92
C GLU A 65 12.58 -0.88 13.94
N ARG A 66 11.80 -0.14 13.12
CA ARG A 66 12.32 0.78 12.10
C ARG A 66 13.35 0.10 11.18
N ARG A 67 13.07 -1.14 10.75
CA ARG A 67 14.02 -1.96 9.99
C ARG A 67 14.43 -1.34 8.65
N SER A 68 13.53 -0.59 8.04
CA SER A 68 13.75 0.16 6.79
C SER A 68 12.75 1.32 6.66
N ALA A 69 13.01 2.24 5.74
CA ALA A 69 12.08 3.30 5.38
C ALA A 69 10.86 2.77 4.62
N ILE A 70 11.10 1.78 3.74
CA ILE A 70 10.11 1.19 2.85
C ILE A 70 9.99 -0.32 3.10
N LEU A 71 8.78 -0.84 3.06
CA LEU A 71 8.52 -2.27 2.98
C LEU A 71 7.61 -2.55 1.79
N LEU A 72 8.12 -3.33 0.84
CA LEU A 72 7.35 -3.83 -0.29
C LEU A 72 6.64 -5.11 0.14
N VAL A 73 5.32 -5.13 -0.01
CA VAL A 73 4.48 -6.29 0.31
C VAL A 73 3.61 -6.64 -0.89
N PRO A 74 3.31 -7.91 -1.15
CA PRO A 74 2.38 -8.28 -2.20
C PRO A 74 0.98 -7.72 -1.95
N SER A 75 0.30 -7.31 -3.01
CA SER A 75 -1.14 -6.99 -2.94
C SER A 75 -1.95 -8.27 -2.91
N VAL A 76 -2.86 -8.38 -1.93
CA VAL A 76 -3.84 -9.48 -1.87
C VAL A 76 -4.84 -9.37 -3.03
N VAL A 77 -5.17 -8.13 -3.44
CA VAL A 77 -6.16 -7.84 -4.49
C VAL A 77 -5.58 -8.06 -5.88
N ALA A 78 -4.36 -7.57 -6.14
CA ALA A 78 -3.66 -7.75 -7.41
C ALA A 78 -2.37 -8.54 -7.17
N ARG A 79 -2.45 -9.87 -7.16
CA ARG A 79 -1.35 -10.78 -6.74
C ARG A 79 -0.03 -10.65 -7.51
N LEU A 80 -0.02 -9.98 -8.66
CA LEU A 80 1.19 -9.70 -9.44
C LEU A 80 1.88 -8.38 -9.03
N ASP A 81 1.17 -7.51 -8.29
CA ASP A 81 1.63 -6.18 -7.92
C ASP A 81 2.03 -6.13 -6.43
N CYS A 82 2.84 -5.13 -6.09
CA CYS A 82 3.19 -4.83 -4.71
C CYS A 82 2.50 -3.55 -4.19
N ASN A 83 2.13 -3.61 -2.92
CA ASN A 83 1.87 -2.45 -2.09
C ASN A 83 3.17 -1.98 -1.42
N VAL A 84 3.21 -0.68 -1.12
CA VAL A 84 4.36 -0.03 -0.51
C VAL A 84 3.92 0.49 0.85
N LEU A 85 4.52 -0.02 1.92
CA LEU A 85 4.40 0.53 3.25
C LEU A 85 5.56 1.49 3.50
N ILE A 86 5.26 2.64 4.10
CA ILE A 86 6.23 3.70 4.40
C ILE A 86 6.24 3.90 5.92
N ASN A 87 7.41 3.86 6.54
CA ASN A 87 7.56 4.07 7.97
C ASN A 87 7.86 5.55 8.27
N PRO A 88 6.91 6.34 8.79
CA PRO A 88 7.11 7.75 9.10
C PRO A 88 8.07 7.98 10.28
N ALA A 89 8.30 6.97 11.13
CA ALA A 89 9.23 7.06 12.24
C ALA A 89 10.69 6.74 11.83
N HIS A 90 10.92 6.31 10.59
CA HIS A 90 12.25 6.00 10.09
C HIS A 90 13.03 7.28 9.76
N PRO A 91 14.34 7.39 10.09
CA PRO A 91 15.13 8.61 9.85
C PRO A 91 15.15 9.08 8.38
N GLU A 92 15.01 8.14 7.44
CA GLU A 92 15.02 8.46 6.01
C GLU A 92 13.65 8.88 5.44
N PHE A 93 12.59 8.88 6.24
CA PHE A 93 11.25 9.29 5.80
C PHE A 93 11.24 10.71 5.18
N SER A 94 12.08 11.60 5.69
CA SER A 94 12.25 12.97 5.18
C SER A 94 12.76 13.05 3.74
N LYS A 95 13.31 11.96 3.19
CA LYS A 95 13.78 11.86 1.80
C LYS A 95 12.65 11.47 0.82
N ILE A 96 11.45 11.17 1.31
CA ILE A 96 10.31 10.79 0.49
C ILE A 96 9.53 12.04 0.09
N HIS A 97 9.24 12.19 -1.20
CA HIS A 97 8.55 13.35 -1.74
C HIS A 97 7.15 12.98 -2.23
N THR A 98 6.22 13.93 -2.18
CA THR A 98 4.85 13.74 -2.67
C THR A 98 4.48 14.81 -3.67
N SER A 99 3.68 14.44 -4.68
CA SER A 99 3.02 15.41 -5.55
C SER A 99 1.86 16.11 -4.85
N LEU A 100 1.27 17.10 -5.52
CA LEU A 100 -0.06 17.62 -5.15
C LEU A 100 -1.11 16.55 -5.40
N HIS A 101 -2.17 16.59 -4.59
CA HIS A 101 -3.30 15.69 -4.76
C HIS A 101 -4.05 15.99 -6.06
N GLN A 102 -4.50 14.94 -6.74
CA GLN A 102 -5.26 15.01 -7.98
C GLN A 102 -6.56 14.21 -7.84
N PRO A 103 -7.69 14.69 -8.39
CA PRO A 103 -8.97 14.01 -8.25
C PRO A 103 -8.95 12.67 -8.98
N VAL A 104 -9.57 11.66 -8.37
CA VAL A 104 -9.80 10.36 -9.01
C VAL A 104 -11.13 10.40 -9.75
N TYR A 105 -11.09 10.16 -11.05
CA TYR A 105 -12.29 10.04 -11.88
C TYR A 105 -12.72 8.57 -11.95
N TRP A 106 -13.70 8.21 -11.12
CA TRP A 106 -14.26 6.87 -11.10
C TRP A 106 -15.28 6.67 -12.23
N ASP A 107 -15.05 5.64 -13.04
CA ASP A 107 -16.03 5.23 -14.05
C ASP A 107 -17.23 4.56 -13.37
N ARG A 108 -18.45 5.03 -13.69
CA ARG A 108 -19.69 4.49 -13.10
C ARG A 108 -19.88 3.00 -13.39
N ARG A 109 -19.30 2.47 -14.47
CA ARG A 109 -19.37 1.05 -14.83
C ARG A 109 -18.74 0.14 -13.77
N LEU A 110 -17.92 0.67 -12.87
CA LEU A 110 -17.29 -0.08 -11.79
C LEU A 110 -18.23 -0.44 -10.63
N PHE A 111 -19.40 0.22 -10.51
CA PHE A 111 -20.26 0.09 -9.33
C PHE A 111 -21.56 -0.70 -9.56
N GLY A 112 -21.74 -1.29 -10.76
CA GLY A 112 -23.05 -1.82 -11.17
C GLY A 112 -24.07 -0.70 -11.39
N ALA A 113 -25.18 -1.03 -12.05
CA ALA A 113 -26.32 -0.12 -12.20
C ALA A 113 -27.15 -0.06 -10.92
#